data_AF-A0A378W115-F1
#
_entry.id   AF-A0A378W115-F1
#
_cell.length_a   1.000
_cell.length_b   1.000
_cell.length_c   1.000
_cell.angle_alpha   90.00
_cell.angle_beta   90.00
_cell.angle_gamma   90.00
#
_symmetry.space_group_name_H-M   'P 1'
#
loop_
_entity.id
_entity.type
_entity.pdbx_description
1 polymer ?
#
loop_
_entity_poly.entity_id
_entity_poly.type
_entity_poly.pdbx_seq_one_letter_code
_entity_poly.pdbx_strand_id
1 'polypeptide(L)' 'MKTLQDWLSHLETAHSGGLIDMGLERVSEVKKRMNLTPQCPVVVVAGTNGKGSVCAYLTQIYKQAGFKPAR' A
#
# COMPACT_ATOMS: atom_id res chain seq x y z
N MET A 1 12.22 -12.98 13.79
CA MET A 1 11.21 -13.00 12.73
C MET A 1 11.74 -13.75 11.52
N LYS A 2 11.13 -14.88 11.20
CA LYS A 2 11.47 -15.69 10.01
C LYS A 2 10.24 -16.06 9.18
N THR A 3 9.03 -15.97 9.74
CA THR A 3 7.78 -16.33 9.06
C THR A 3 6.92 -15.10 8.76
N LEU A 4 5.96 -15.23 7.83
CA LEU A 4 4.94 -14.22 7.59
C LEU A 4 4.16 -13.90 8.87
N GLN A 5 3.82 -14.93 9.65
CA GLN A 5 3.07 -14.76 10.90
C GLN A 5 3.85 -13.92 11.92
N ASP A 6 5.16 -14.17 12.07
CA ASP A 6 6.01 -13.37 12.97
C ASP A 6 6.01 -11.89 12.56
N TRP A 7 6.03 -11.62 11.24
CA TRP A 7 5.96 -10.26 10.71
C TRP A 7 4.61 -9.59 10.98
N LEU A 8 3.50 -10.31 10.79
CA LEU A 8 2.17 -9.78 11.08
C LEU A 8 2.01 -9.43 12.56
N SER A 9 2.37 -10.34 13.46
CA SER A 9 2.28 -10.09 14.92
C SER A 9 3.19 -8.94 15.38
N HIS A 10 4.35 -8.76 14.75
CA HIS A 10 5.18 -7.60 15.03
C HIS A 10 4.51 -6.29 14.59
N LEU A 11 3.93 -6.23 13.38
CA LEU A 11 3.26 -5.03 12.87
C LEU A 11 2.02 -4.64 13.69
N GLU A 12 1.27 -5.62 14.18
CA GLU A 12 0.09 -5.41 15.03
C GLU A 12 0.42 -4.73 16.38
N THR A 13 1.65 -4.91 16.87
CA THR A 13 2.11 -4.38 18.18
C THR A 13 3.08 -3.21 18.07
N ALA A 14 3.56 -2.91 16.85
CA ALA A 14 4.61 -1.91 16.62
C ALA A 14 4.15 -0.44 16.80
N HIS A 15 2.85 -0.15 16.84
CA HIS A 15 2.33 1.21 16.96
C HIS A 15 1.67 1.46 18.33
N SER A 16 2.17 2.47 19.05
CA SER A 16 1.74 2.79 20.42
C SER A 16 0.68 3.90 20.51
N GLY A 17 0.28 4.50 19.38
CA GLY A 17 -0.57 5.70 19.33
C GLY A 17 -2.09 5.44 19.23
N GLY A 18 -2.52 4.18 19.33
CA GLY A 18 -3.89 3.73 19.08
C GLY A 18 -3.95 2.74 17.91
N LEU A 19 -5.17 2.34 17.50
CA LEU A 19 -5.34 1.38 16.40
C LEU A 19 -5.02 2.00 15.02
N ILE A 20 -5.27 3.30 14.84
CA ILE A 20 -5.09 4.03 13.58
C ILE A 20 -4.57 5.46 13.89
N ASP A 21 -3.44 5.81 13.29
CA ASP A 21 -2.90 7.18 13.25
C ASP A 21 -2.94 7.68 11.79
N MET A 22 -3.73 8.72 11.54
CA MET A 22 -4.02 9.23 10.20
C MET A 22 -2.98 10.26 9.70
N GLY A 23 -2.00 10.63 10.53
CA GLY A 23 -0.91 11.55 10.15
C GLY A 23 0.03 10.95 9.10
N LEU A 24 0.58 11.80 8.23
CA LEU A 24 1.50 11.39 7.16
C LEU A 24 2.97 11.64 7.50
N GLU A 25 3.26 12.31 8.62
CA GLU A 25 4.60 12.80 8.98
C GLU A 25 5.59 11.63 9.14
N ARG A 26 5.22 10.62 9.95
CA ARG A 26 6.08 9.46 10.23
C ARG A 26 6.37 8.64 8.98
N VAL A 27 5.35 8.36 8.17
CA VAL A 27 5.49 7.55 6.96
C VAL A 27 6.21 8.32 5.84
N SER A 28 6.04 9.65 5.76
CA SER A 28 6.77 10.48 4.81
C SER A 28 8.26 10.50 5.10
N GLU A 29 8.67 10.54 6.37
CA GLU A 29 10.08 10.44 6.76
C GLU A 29 10.70 9.08 6.38
N VAL A 30 9.95 7.98 6.58
CA VAL A 30 10.38 6.64 6.13
C VAL A 30 10.57 6.61 4.60
N LYS A 31 9.59 7.11 3.83
CA LYS A 31 9.67 7.20 2.37
C LYS A 31 10.92 7.95 1.92
N LYS A 32 11.24 9.08 2.57
CA LYS A 32 12.43 9.90 2.28
C LYS A 32 13.72 9.15 2.59
N ARG A 33 13.85 8.56 3.78
CA ARG A 33 15.06 7.82 4.19
C ARG A 33 15.33 6.60 3.32
N MET A 34 14.27 5.93 2.87
CA MET A 34 14.35 4.77 1.99
C MET A 34 14.46 5.14 0.50
N ASN A 35 14.41 6.44 0.16
CA ASN A 35 14.42 6.95 -1.22
C ASN A 35 13.37 6.27 -2.12
N LEU A 36 12.14 6.10 -1.60
CA LEU A 36 11.07 5.41 -2.32
C LEU A 36 10.37 6.35 -3.30
N THR A 37 10.71 6.21 -4.58
CA THR A 37 10.08 6.91 -5.70
C THR A 37 9.48 5.91 -6.68
N PRO A 38 8.14 5.87 -6.87
CA PRO A 38 7.53 5.03 -7.88
C PRO A 38 8.09 5.34 -9.27
N GLN A 39 8.53 4.31 -10.00
CA GLN A 39 9.07 4.43 -11.36
C GLN A 39 8.02 4.16 -12.45
N CYS A 40 6.75 4.09 -12.06
CA CYS A 40 5.61 3.87 -12.94
C CYS A 40 4.47 4.85 -12.61
N PRO A 41 3.52 5.07 -13.53
CA PRO A 41 2.32 5.84 -13.23
C PRO A 41 1.55 5.25 -12.05
N VAL A 42 1.10 6.12 -11.13
CA VAL A 42 0.37 5.73 -9.91
C VAL A 42 -1.07 6.20 -10.00
N VAL A 43 -2.01 5.28 -9.78
CA VAL A 43 -3.44 5.56 -9.68
C VAL A 43 -3.87 5.33 -8.23
N VAL A 44 -4.43 6.35 -7.59
CA VAL A 44 -4.95 6.27 -6.21
C VAL A 44 -6.48 6.19 -6.24
N VAL A 45 -7.04 5.12 -5.67
CA VAL A 45 -8.49 4.89 -5.61
C VAL A 45 -9.00 5.13 -4.18
N ALA A 46 -9.72 6.23 -3.98
CA ALA A 46 -10.38 6.57 -2.73
C ALA A 46 -11.91 6.38 -2.83
N GLY A 47 -12.58 6.21 -1.68
CA GLY A 47 -14.04 6.10 -1.62
C GLY A 47 -14.51 5.18 -0.48
N THR A 48 -15.79 5.28 -0.12
CA THR A 48 -16.38 4.46 0.96
C THR A 48 -16.49 2.99 0.53
N ASN A 49 -17.07 2.74 -0.64
CA ASN A 49 -17.31 1.41 -1.20
C ASN A 49 -16.60 1.21 -2.54
N GLY A 50 -16.40 -0.04 -2.97
CA GLY A 50 -15.97 -0.36 -4.33
C GLY A 50 -14.47 -0.22 -4.65
N LYS A 51 -13.63 0.27 -3.72
CA LYS A 51 -12.17 0.42 -3.92
C LYS A 51 -11.50 -0.87 -4.43
N GLY A 52 -11.82 -2.01 -3.80
CA GLY A 52 -11.28 -3.32 -4.20
C GLY A 52 -11.69 -3.72 -5.61
N SER A 53 -12.98 -3.60 -5.95
CA SER A 53 -13.50 -3.95 -7.28
C SER A 53 -12.94 -3.03 -8.37
N VAL A 54 -12.84 -1.73 -8.12
CA VAL A 54 -12.23 -0.78 -9.06
C VAL A 54 -10.76 -1.12 -9.30
N CYS A 55 -9.97 -1.38 -8.25
CA CYS A 55 -8.58 -1.80 -8.39
C CYS A 55 -8.46 -3.12 -9.17
N ALA A 56 -9.35 -4.09 -8.94
CA ALA A 56 -9.37 -5.35 -9.67
C ALA A 56 -9.67 -5.15 -11.17
N TYR A 57 -10.67 -4.32 -11.51
CA TYR A 57 -11.00 -4.01 -12.89
C TYR A 57 -9.87 -3.23 -13.59
N LEU A 58 -9.32 -2.19 -12.97
CA LEU A 58 -8.19 -1.44 -13.54
C LEU A 58 -6.99 -2.35 -13.77
N THR A 59 -6.67 -3.22 -12.81
CA THR A 59 -5.60 -4.21 -12.95
C THR A 59 -5.82 -5.10 -14.17
N GLN A 60 -7.06 -5.57 -14.39
CA GLN A 60 -7.34 -6.43 -15.53
C GLN A 60 -7.32 -5.67 -16.85
N ILE A 61 -7.91 -4.47 -16.91
CA ILE A 61 -7.89 -3.61 -18.10
C ILE A 61 -6.44 -3.32 -18.51
N TYR A 62 -5.59 -2.93 -17.57
CA TYR A 62 -4.19 -2.63 -17.87
C TYR A 62 -3.40 -3.88 -18.28
N LYS A 63 -3.66 -5.04 -17.67
CA LYS A 63 -3.08 -6.32 -18.12
C LYS A 63 -3.47 -6.63 -19.57
N GLN A 64 -4.75 -6.48 -19.93
CA GLN A 64 -5.23 -6.74 -21.29
C GLN A 64 -4.68 -5.72 -22.30
N ALA A 65 -4.44 -4.48 -21.88
CA ALA A 65 -3.79 -3.46 -22.68
C ALA A 65 -2.25 -3.62 -22.78
N GLY A 66 -1.68 -4.72 -22.26
CA GLY A 66 -0.25 -5.02 -22.37
C GLY A 66 0.64 -4.35 -21.33
N PHE A 67 0.06 -3.65 -20.35
CA PHE A 67 0.82 -3.10 -19.22
C PHE A 67 1.10 -4.18 -18.17
N LYS A 68 2.01 -3.86 -17.24
CA LYS A 68 2.37 -4.72 -16.09
C LYS A 68 1.95 -4.04 -14.77
N PRO A 69 0.69 -4.18 -14.33
CA PRO A 69 0.26 -3.70 -13.02
C PRO A 69 1.01 -4.39 -11.88
N ALA A 70 1.07 -3.75 -10.71
CA ALA A 70 1.62 -4.34 -9.49
C ALA A 70 0.91 -5.67 -9.15
N ARG A 71 1.68 -6.64 -8.63
CA ARG A 71 1.21 -7.97 -8.24
C ARG A 71 0.91 -8.05 -6.76
#